data_AF-A0A9X2E0R8-F1
#
_entry.id   AF-A0A9X2E0R8-F1
#
_cell.length_a   1.000
_cell.length_b   1.000
_cell.length_c   1.000
_cell.angle_alpha   90.00
_cell.angle_beta   90.00
_cell.angle_gamma   90.00
#
_symmetry.space_group_name_H-M   'P 1'
#
loop_
_entity.id
_entity.type
_entity.pdbx_description
1 polymer ?
#
loop_
_entity_poly.entity_id
_entity_poly.type
_entity_poly.pdbx_seq_one_letter_code
_entity_poly.pdbx_strand_id
1 'polypeptide(L)'
;MRYRDLYGPKPFPDATLLFYDNGLYAILSEGENHYGTYVIGRGDFGHDEFEIDFISLPSADWNGRAVRHELRFDCRTVSFVQQLTNPDDPNVAPQRGTFTITANPVADPTTLTWEHARQLGVTPEADRG
;
A
#
# COMPACT_ATOMS: atom_id res chain seq x y z
N MET A 1 5.32 -3.66 -2.65
CA MET A 1 4.64 -3.21 -3.90
C MET A 1 5.62 -2.38 -4.71
N ARG A 2 5.51 -2.44 -6.04
CA ARG A 2 6.27 -1.62 -6.97
C ARG A 2 5.36 -0.97 -8.00
N TYR A 3 5.23 0.34 -7.97
CA TYR A 3 4.50 1.15 -8.93
C TYR A 3 5.26 1.23 -10.26
N ARG A 4 4.49 1.22 -11.35
CA ARG A 4 4.93 1.47 -12.74
C ARG A 4 4.36 2.80 -13.24
N ASP A 5 3.09 3.06 -12.93
CA ASP A 5 2.44 4.34 -13.17
C ASP A 5 2.30 5.07 -11.83
N LEU A 6 2.91 6.26 -11.73
CA LEU A 6 3.04 7.03 -10.49
C LEU A 6 2.10 8.24 -10.44
N TYR A 7 1.78 8.68 -9.22
CA TYR A 7 1.22 10.01 -8.98
C TYR A 7 2.38 11.02 -8.91
N GLY A 8 2.38 12.02 -9.79
CA GLY A 8 3.51 12.96 -9.93
C GLY A 8 4.01 13.58 -8.61
N PRO A 9 3.12 14.07 -7.72
CA PRO A 9 3.51 14.60 -6.41
C PRO A 9 4.13 13.59 -5.45
N LYS A 10 3.92 12.28 -5.66
CA LYS A 10 4.40 11.18 -4.81
C LYS A 10 5.20 10.17 -5.65
N PRO A 11 6.42 10.53 -6.11
CA PRO A 11 7.18 9.75 -7.08
C PRO A 11 7.97 8.59 -6.44
N PHE A 12 7.33 7.82 -5.55
CA PHE A 12 7.97 6.72 -4.84
C PHE A 12 7.60 5.38 -5.50
N PRO A 13 8.53 4.75 -6.24
CA PRO A 13 8.22 3.54 -7.01
C PRO A 13 8.00 2.32 -6.13
N ASP A 14 8.54 2.29 -4.92
CA ASP A 14 8.43 1.15 -4.01
C ASP A 14 7.65 1.56 -2.76
N ALA A 15 6.75 0.68 -2.33
CA ALA A 15 5.97 0.87 -1.11
C ALA A 15 5.72 -0.47 -0.40
N THR A 16 5.63 -0.43 0.93
CA THR A 16 5.26 -1.56 1.78
C THR A 16 3.92 -1.28 2.42
N LEU A 17 2.92 -2.12 2.12
CA LEU A 17 1.62 -2.11 2.79
C LEU A 17 1.62 -3.13 3.92
N LEU A 18 1.19 -2.69 5.10
CA LEU A 18 1.01 -3.51 6.29
C LEU A 18 -0.46 -3.48 6.69
N PHE A 19 -1.02 -4.66 6.91
CA PHE A 19 -2.39 -4.85 7.38
C PHE A 19 -2.39 -5.40 8.79
N TYR A 20 -3.36 -4.95 9.59
CA TYR A 20 -3.54 -5.34 10.98
C TYR A 20 -4.97 -5.83 11.19
N ASP A 21 -5.14 -6.86 12.02
CA ASP A 21 -6.44 -7.49 12.31
C ASP A 21 -7.47 -6.55 12.96
N ASN A 22 -7.02 -5.46 13.56
CA ASN A 22 -7.85 -4.40 14.12
C ASN A 22 -8.33 -3.36 13.07
N GLY A 23 -8.07 -3.58 11.78
CA GLY A 23 -8.49 -2.71 10.69
C GLY A 23 -7.56 -1.52 10.42
N LEU A 24 -6.42 -1.42 11.10
CA LEU A 24 -5.36 -0.47 10.78
C LEU A 24 -4.61 -0.90 9.52
N TYR A 25 -4.23 0.05 8.67
CA TYR A 25 -3.18 -0.15 7.70
C TYR A 25 -2.05 0.87 7.88
N ALA A 26 -0.87 0.51 7.40
CA ALA A 26 0.23 1.43 7.16
C ALA A 26 0.77 1.24 5.73
N ILE A 27 1.06 2.35 5.04
CA ILE A 27 1.82 2.35 3.80
C ILE A 27 3.10 3.15 4.03
N LEU A 28 4.25 2.51 3.78
CA LEU A 28 5.57 3.13 3.96
C LEU A 28 6.28 3.16 2.61
N SER A 29 6.95 4.25 2.33
CA SER A 29 7.79 4.47 1.15
C SER A 29 8.99 5.35 1.52
N GLU A 30 9.88 5.63 0.57
CA GLU A 30 11.13 6.37 0.82
C GLU A 30 10.93 7.76 1.44
N GLY A 31 9.84 8.46 1.09
CA GLY A 31 9.60 9.82 1.57
C GLY A 31 8.39 9.99 2.47
N GLU A 32 7.53 8.98 2.60
CA GLU A 32 6.26 9.15 3.32
C GLU A 32 5.75 7.86 3.96
N ASN A 33 5.12 8.05 5.11
CA ASN A 33 4.38 7.03 5.81
C ASN A 33 2.94 7.52 5.99
N HIS A 34 1.97 6.75 5.52
CA HIS A 34 0.55 7.00 5.81
C HIS A 34 -0.04 5.87 6.63
N TYR A 35 -0.92 6.25 7.54
CA TYR A 35 -1.68 5.33 8.39
C TYR A 35 -3.16 5.60 8.19
N GLY A 36 -3.99 4.61 8.45
CA GLY A 36 -5.43 4.78 8.35
C GLY A 36 -6.18 3.48 8.59
N THR A 37 -7.44 3.46 8.20
CA THR A 37 -8.26 2.25 8.31
C THR A 37 -8.49 1.64 6.95
N TYR A 38 -8.66 0.32 6.90
CA TYR A 38 -9.01 -0.39 5.68
C TYR A 38 -10.25 -1.25 5.83
N VAL A 39 -10.92 -1.50 4.70
CA VAL A 39 -12.00 -2.47 4.57
C VAL A 39 -11.72 -3.34 3.34
N ILE A 40 -11.90 -4.65 3.47
CA ILE A 40 -11.88 -5.55 2.30
C ILE A 40 -13.24 -5.43 1.62
N GLY A 41 -13.27 -4.79 0.45
CA GLY A 41 -14.50 -4.56 -0.30
C GLY A 41 -14.97 -5.80 -1.06
N ARG A 42 -14.02 -6.64 -1.52
CA ARG A 42 -14.31 -7.89 -2.23
C ARG A 42 -13.16 -8.88 -2.06
N GLY A 43 -13.51 -10.16 -1.94
CA GLY A 43 -12.55 -11.26 -1.87
C GLY A 43 -11.88 -11.35 -0.50
N ASP A 44 -10.77 -12.07 -0.45
CA ASP A 44 -9.93 -12.25 0.74
C ASP A 44 -8.46 -12.20 0.31
N PHE A 45 -7.57 -11.88 1.26
CA PHE A 45 -6.13 -11.83 0.97
C PHE A 45 -5.63 -13.14 0.36
N GLY A 46 -4.89 -13.04 -0.75
CA GLY A 46 -4.26 -14.18 -1.42
C GLY A 46 -5.18 -15.04 -2.27
N HIS A 47 -6.48 -14.70 -2.38
CA HIS A 47 -7.37 -15.27 -3.40
C HIS A 47 -7.17 -14.59 -4.77
N ASP A 48 -7.66 -15.21 -5.85
CA ASP A 48 -7.48 -14.80 -7.25
C ASP A 48 -7.49 -13.29 -7.49
N GLU A 49 -8.47 -12.59 -6.89
CA GLU A 49 -8.57 -11.14 -6.86
C GLU A 49 -9.13 -10.66 -5.52
N PHE A 50 -8.65 -9.52 -5.04
CA PHE A 50 -9.24 -8.83 -3.89
C PHE A 50 -9.18 -7.30 -4.03
N GLU A 51 -10.13 -6.63 -3.39
CA GLU A 51 -10.28 -5.17 -3.40
C GLU A 51 -10.24 -4.63 -1.98
N ILE A 52 -9.48 -3.55 -1.78
CA ILE A 52 -9.32 -2.90 -0.49
C ILE A 52 -9.60 -1.41 -0.63
N ASP A 53 -10.44 -0.93 0.26
CA ASP A 53 -10.70 0.47 0.51
C ASP A 53 -9.86 0.96 1.68
N PHE A 54 -8.99 1.94 1.42
CA PHE A 54 -8.21 2.61 2.43
C PHE A 54 -8.74 4.02 2.66
N ILE A 55 -8.90 4.40 3.93
CA ILE A 55 -9.17 5.77 4.33
C ILE A 55 -7.99 6.22 5.17
N SER A 56 -7.20 7.14 4.65
CA SER A 56 -6.03 7.66 5.35
C SER A 56 -6.45 8.53 6.54
N LEU A 57 -5.63 8.55 7.58
CA LEU A 57 -5.67 9.64 8.54
C LEU A 57 -5.28 10.95 7.84
N PRO A 58 -5.77 12.09 8.33
CA PRO A 58 -5.24 13.40 7.96
C PRO A 58 -3.72 13.50 8.14
N SER A 59 -3.02 13.99 7.11
CA SER A 59 -1.58 14.22 7.16
C SER A 59 -1.17 15.49 6.42
N ALA A 60 0.05 15.98 6.68
CA ALA A 60 0.58 17.17 6.01
C ALA A 60 0.68 16.98 4.49
N ASP A 61 0.95 15.75 4.05
CA ASP A 61 0.98 15.35 2.64
C ASP A 61 -0.34 15.53 1.91
N TRP A 62 -1.45 15.52 2.66
CA TRP A 62 -2.81 15.67 2.17
C TRP A 62 -3.47 16.94 2.70
N ASN A 63 -2.69 17.98 3.02
CA ASN A 63 -3.17 19.27 3.54
C ASN A 63 -4.07 19.14 4.79
N GLY A 64 -3.80 18.14 5.64
CA GLY A 64 -4.61 17.87 6.82
C GLY A 64 -5.98 17.25 6.51
N ARG A 65 -6.17 16.64 5.33
CA ARG A 65 -7.38 15.91 4.95
C ARG A 65 -7.12 14.41 4.91
N ALA A 66 -8.18 13.64 5.16
CA ALA A 66 -8.20 12.24 4.79
C ALA A 66 -8.39 12.10 3.28
N VAL A 67 -7.74 11.09 2.69
CA VAL A 67 -7.95 10.69 1.30
C VAL A 67 -8.36 9.22 1.25
N ARG A 68 -9.04 8.82 0.17
CA ARG A 68 -9.43 7.43 -0.06
C ARG A 68 -8.58 6.82 -1.16
N HIS A 69 -8.05 5.63 -0.92
CA HIS A 69 -7.43 4.80 -1.95
C HIS A 69 -8.24 3.54 -2.16
N GLU A 70 -8.61 3.27 -3.40
CA GLU A 70 -9.19 1.98 -3.82
C GLU A 70 -8.09 1.17 -4.50
N LEU A 71 -7.75 0.01 -3.96
CA LEU A 71 -6.76 -0.89 -4.55
C LEU A 71 -7.40 -2.19 -4.96
N ARG A 72 -7.16 -2.60 -6.21
CA ARG A 72 -7.54 -3.90 -6.74
C ARG A 72 -6.29 -4.70 -7.04
N PHE A 73 -6.22 -5.90 -6.49
CA PHE A 73 -5.11 -6.84 -6.65
C PHE A 73 -5.57 -8.04 -7.47
N ASP A 74 -4.77 -8.44 -8.46
CA ASP A 74 -4.92 -9.69 -9.20
C ASP A 74 -3.71 -10.58 -8.93
N CYS A 75 -3.93 -11.64 -8.16
CA CYS A 75 -2.89 -12.58 -7.75
C CYS A 75 -2.40 -13.46 -8.91
N ARG A 76 -3.22 -13.65 -9.95
CA ARG A 76 -2.85 -14.46 -11.12
C ARG A 76 -1.84 -13.73 -12.01
N THR A 77 -1.97 -12.40 -12.09
CA THR A 77 -1.06 -11.55 -12.89
C THR A 77 -0.02 -10.81 -12.05
N VAL A 78 -0.07 -10.97 -10.71
CA VAL A 78 0.84 -10.31 -9.76
C VAL A 78 0.83 -8.79 -9.95
N SER A 79 -0.37 -8.23 -10.18
CA SER A 79 -0.55 -6.83 -10.53
C SER A 79 -1.61 -6.13 -9.68
N PHE A 80 -1.46 -4.83 -9.50
CA PHE A 80 -2.47 -4.02 -8.83
C PHE A 80 -2.79 -2.76 -9.62
N VAL A 81 -3.99 -2.23 -9.37
CA VAL A 81 -4.44 -0.90 -9.77
C VAL A 81 -4.86 -0.15 -8.51
N GLN A 82 -4.46 1.11 -8.41
CA GLN A 82 -4.82 2.02 -7.33
C GLN A 82 -5.52 3.25 -7.92
N GLN A 83 -6.68 3.60 -7.35
CA GLN A 83 -7.35 4.88 -7.59
C GLN A 83 -7.30 5.72 -6.32
N LEU A 84 -6.76 6.93 -6.43
CA LEU A 84 -6.78 7.94 -5.36
C LEU A 84 -7.98 8.86 -5.56
N THR A 85 -8.76 9.06 -4.50
CA THR A 85 -9.74 10.13 -4.40
C THR A 85 -9.19 11.16 -3.42
N ASN A 86 -8.69 12.27 -3.96
CA ASN A 86 -8.20 13.42 -3.20
C ASN A 86 -9.14 14.62 -3.42
N PRO A 87 -9.74 15.20 -2.37
CA PRO A 87 -10.59 16.39 -2.51
C PRO A 87 -9.89 17.59 -3.17
N ASP A 88 -8.57 17.70 -3.01
CA ASP A 88 -7.78 18.81 -3.55
C ASP A 88 -7.22 18.49 -4.97
N ASP A 89 -7.33 17.24 -5.42
CA ASP A 89 -6.96 16.79 -6.77
C ASP A 89 -7.96 15.73 -7.27
N PRO A 90 -9.06 16.15 -7.91
CA PRO A 90 -10.15 15.25 -8.26
C PRO A 90 -9.83 14.37 -9.48
N ASN A 91 -8.74 14.62 -10.21
CA ASN A 91 -8.45 13.97 -11.50
C ASN A 91 -7.17 13.12 -11.46
N VAL A 92 -6.83 12.56 -10.29
CA VAL A 92 -5.67 11.68 -10.16
C VAL A 92 -5.85 10.46 -11.06
N ALA A 93 -4.91 10.29 -12.00
CA ALA A 93 -4.89 9.13 -12.88
C ALA A 93 -4.68 7.83 -12.07
N PRO A 94 -5.25 6.69 -12.53
CA PRO A 94 -4.99 5.40 -11.90
C PRO A 94 -3.51 5.06 -11.90
N GLN A 95 -3.03 4.61 -10.75
CA GLN A 95 -1.67 4.09 -10.57
C GLN A 95 -1.70 2.57 -10.73
N ARG A 96 -0.59 1.99 -11.20
CA ARG A 96 -0.52 0.56 -11.49
C ARG A 96 0.84 0.02 -11.10
N GLY A 97 0.91 -1.27 -10.79
CA GLY A 97 2.18 -1.87 -10.41
C GLY A 97 2.14 -3.39 -10.28
N THR A 98 3.11 -3.90 -9.53
CA THR A 98 3.21 -5.31 -9.13
C THR A 98 3.37 -5.41 -7.62
N PHE A 99 3.09 -6.58 -7.06
CA PHE A 99 3.13 -6.78 -5.61
C PHE A 99 3.61 -8.18 -5.25
N THR A 100 4.01 -8.33 -4.00
CA THR A 100 4.21 -9.61 -3.32
C THR A 100 3.44 -9.54 -2.00
N ILE A 101 3.01 -10.69 -1.47
CA ILE A 101 2.31 -10.79 -0.18
C ILE A 101 3.13 -11.72 0.72
N THR A 102 3.37 -11.26 1.93
CA THR A 102 4.01 -12.01 3.02
C THR A 102 3.24 -11.77 4.32
N ALA A 103 3.45 -12.63 5.32
CA ALA A 103 2.88 -12.40 6.65
C ALA A 103 3.51 -11.14 7.27
N ASN A 104 2.70 -10.32 7.96
CA ASN A 104 3.15 -9.13 8.66
C ASN A 104 3.74 -9.49 10.04
N PRO A 105 5.06 -9.33 10.29
CA PRO A 105 5.67 -9.63 11.58
C PRO A 105 5.70 -8.42 12.53
N VAL A 106 5.20 -7.25 12.10
CA VAL A 106 5.40 -5.98 12.79
C VAL A 106 4.20 -5.64 13.65
N ALA A 107 4.39 -5.58 14.96
CA ALA A 107 3.32 -5.22 15.92
C ALA A 107 2.97 -3.72 15.89
N ASP A 108 3.96 -2.84 15.76
CA ASP A 108 3.78 -1.39 15.75
C ASP A 108 4.43 -0.76 14.50
N PRO A 109 3.64 -0.31 13.51
CA PRO A 109 4.16 0.24 12.27
C PRO A 109 4.81 1.62 12.45
N THR A 110 4.61 2.29 13.59
CA THR A 110 5.21 3.61 13.85
C THR A 110 6.69 3.53 14.19
N THR A 111 7.17 2.33 14.55
CA THR A 111 8.58 2.05 14.84
C THR A 111 9.40 1.75 13.58
N LEU A 112 8.76 1.56 12.43
CA LEU A 112 9.44 1.23 11.19
C LEU A 112 10.03 2.46 10.50
N THR A 113 11.26 2.29 10.02
CA THR A 113 11.84 3.14 8.98
C THR A 113 11.54 2.55 7.61
N TRP A 114 11.67 3.36 6.55
CA TRP A 114 11.58 2.84 5.17
C TRP A 114 12.57 1.71 4.92
N GLU A 115 13.81 1.84 5.39
CA GLU A 115 14.86 0.81 5.20
C GLU A 115 14.49 -0.55 5.81
N HIS A 116 13.81 -0.57 6.95
CA HIS A 116 13.28 -1.80 7.50
C HIS A 116 12.05 -2.29 6.73
N ALA A 117 11.12 -1.38 6.39
CA ALA A 117 9.88 -1.73 5.71
C ALA A 117 10.10 -2.32 4.31
N ARG A 118 11.06 -1.81 3.53
CA ARG A 118 11.36 -2.31 2.18
C ARG A 118 11.91 -3.74 2.17
N GLN A 119 12.46 -4.21 3.29
CA GLN A 119 12.98 -5.57 3.43
C GLN A 119 11.87 -6.59 3.70
N LEU A 120 10.72 -6.18 4.24
CA LEU A 120 9.60 -7.08 4.58
C LEU A 120 8.96 -7.75 3.33
N GLY A 121 9.05 -7.09 2.17
CA GLY A 121 8.51 -7.58 0.90
C GLY A 121 9.51 -8.39 0.06
N VAL A 122 10.76 -8.51 0.51
CA VAL A 122 11.81 -9.30 -0.14
C VAL A 122 11.79 -10.68 0.49
N THR A 123 11.34 -11.68 -0.27
CA THR A 123 11.58 -13.08 0.12
C THR A 123 13.11 -13.26 0.15
N PRO A 124 13.72 -13.69 1.27
CA PRO A 124 15.12 -14.09 1.23
C PRO A 124 15.27 -15.11 0.12
N GLU A 125 16.23 -14.94 -0.78
CA GLU A 125 16.65 -16.04 -1.64
C GLU A 125 17.00 -17.18 -0.69
N ALA A 126 16.15 -18.20 -0.62
CA ALA A 126 16.50 -19.42 0.08
C ALA A 126 17.80 -19.89 -0.56
N ASP A 127 18.85 -19.96 0.26
CA ASP A 127 20.12 -20.61 -0.06
C ASP A 127 19.83 -21.87 -0.89
N ARG A 128 20.03 -21.77 -2.20
CA ARG A 128 20.16 -22.94 -3.07
C ARG A 128 21.60 -23.43 -2.90
N GLY A 129 21.85 -24.00 -1.72
CA GLY A 129 22.98 -24.90 -1.46
C GLY A 129 22.64 -26.32 -1.85
#